data_AF-A0A4D4LUP0-F1
#
_entry.id   AF-A0A4D4LUP0-F1
#
_cell.length_a   1.000
_cell.length_b   1.000
_cell.length_c   1.000
_cell.angle_alpha   90.00
_cell.angle_beta   90.00
_cell.angle_gamma   90.00
#
_symmetry.space_group_name_H-M   'P 1'
#
loop_
_entity.id
_entity.type
_entity.pdbx_description
1 polymer ?
#
loop_
_entity_poly.entity_id
_entity_poly.type
_entity_poly.pdbx_seq_one_letter_code
_entity_poly.pdbx_strand_id
1 'polypeptide(L)'
;MKPHAEIAEVWPRDGYIRLVGRIHGRPADGSWRLLVTRRARAEQRLDYRARVEGDRFESELPIADLAVPDGAGVEEWDIHLTDGAAELRAGRRLDDICGKKKIMVFPRQLTQDLSVRPYYTVKDNLSLECRTGAAS
;
A
#
# COMPACT_ATOMS: atom_id res chain seq x y z
N MET A 1 17.14 -13.29 -6.70
CA MET A 1 15.88 -12.85 -6.02
C MET A 1 15.12 -11.95 -6.98
N LYS A 2 13.80 -12.09 -7.12
CA LYS A 2 13.01 -11.14 -7.93
C LYS A 2 12.96 -9.78 -7.21
N PRO A 3 13.10 -8.65 -7.93
CA PRO A 3 12.98 -7.33 -7.32
C PRO A 3 11.66 -7.16 -6.56
N HIS A 4 11.69 -6.56 -5.37
CA HIS A 4 10.49 -6.26 -4.60
C HIS A 4 10.72 -5.08 -3.64
N ALA A 5 9.62 -4.46 -3.23
CA ALA A 5 9.60 -3.48 -2.15
C ALA A 5 9.17 -4.18 -0.86
N GLU A 6 10.05 -4.23 0.12
CA GLU A 6 9.85 -4.86 1.41
C GLU A 6 9.39 -3.81 2.44
N ILE A 7 8.16 -3.96 2.94
CA ILE A 7 7.54 -3.09 3.93
C ILE A 7 8.10 -3.42 5.32
N ALA A 8 8.71 -2.43 5.96
CA ALA A 8 9.19 -2.52 7.34
C ALA A 8 8.11 -2.03 8.31
N GLU A 9 7.46 -0.90 7.99
CA GLU A 9 6.50 -0.24 8.88
C GLU A 9 5.28 0.28 8.10
N VAL A 10 4.13 0.21 8.75
CA VAL A 10 2.85 0.72 8.25
C VAL A 10 2.21 1.54 9.37
N TRP A 11 1.99 2.83 9.11
CA TRP A 11 1.47 3.79 10.09
C TRP A 11 0.15 4.40 9.57
N PRO A 12 -1.00 3.74 9.81
CA PRO A 12 -2.30 4.28 9.48
C PRO A 12 -2.80 5.19 10.61
N ARG A 13 -2.65 6.51 10.46
CA ARG A 13 -3.10 7.51 11.43
C ARG A 13 -3.37 8.87 10.76
N ASP A 14 -4.18 9.69 11.42
CA ASP A 14 -4.37 11.11 11.08
C ASP A 14 -4.88 11.37 9.66
N GLY A 15 -5.59 10.40 9.05
CA GLY A 15 -6.09 10.51 7.67
C GLY A 15 -5.06 10.11 6.62
N TYR A 16 -3.91 9.59 7.03
CA TYR A 16 -2.83 9.16 6.16
C TYR A 16 -2.40 7.73 6.44
N ILE A 17 -1.82 7.08 5.43
CA ILE A 17 -1.08 5.84 5.61
C ILE A 17 0.36 6.11 5.19
N ARG A 18 1.23 6.18 6.17
CA ARG A 18 2.68 6.28 5.96
C ARG A 18 3.28 4.88 5.89
N LEU A 19 4.10 4.65 4.87
CA LEU A 19 4.78 3.41 4.59
C LEU A 19 6.29 3.63 4.60
N VAL A 20 7.00 2.75 5.29
CA VAL A 20 8.47 2.69 5.29
C VAL A 20 8.89 1.29 4.87
N GLY A 21 9.90 1.20 4.02
CA GLY A 21 10.40 -0.07 3.55
C GLY A 21 11.77 0.02 2.90
N ARG A 22 12.16 -1.05 2.22
CA ARG A 22 13.40 -1.16 1.45
C ARG A 22 13.15 -1.72 0.05
N ILE A 23 13.95 -1.29 -0.92
CA ILE A 23 13.98 -1.84 -2.27
C ILE A 23 15.03 -2.94 -2.32
N HIS A 24 14.64 -4.14 -2.72
CA HIS A 24 15.55 -5.27 -2.87
C HIS A 24 15.63 -5.75 -4.31
N GLY A 25 16.84 -6.15 -4.72
CA GLY A 25 17.08 -6.77 -6.04
C GLY A 25 17.09 -5.78 -7.22
N ARG A 26 17.06 -4.47 -6.97
CA ARG A 26 17.17 -3.42 -7.98
C ARG A 26 17.87 -2.18 -7.38
N PRO A 27 18.68 -1.44 -8.16
CA PRO A 27 19.16 -0.12 -7.76
C PRO A 27 18.01 0.84 -7.41
N ALA A 28 18.26 1.71 -6.44
CA ALA A 28 17.28 2.63 -5.85
C ALA A 28 17.58 4.11 -6.19
N ASP A 29 18.42 4.35 -7.19
CA ASP A 29 18.93 5.64 -7.67
C ASP A 29 17.94 6.43 -8.54
N GLY A 30 16.82 5.82 -8.93
CA GLY A 30 15.77 6.46 -9.73
C GLY A 30 14.78 7.32 -8.94
N SER A 31 13.88 7.99 -9.68
CA SER A 31 12.74 8.70 -9.10
C SER A 31 11.61 7.73 -8.77
N TRP A 32 11.58 7.27 -7.53
CA TRP A 32 10.57 6.31 -7.08
C TRP A 32 9.25 6.97 -6.68
N ARG A 33 8.17 6.25 -6.94
CA ARG A 33 6.80 6.60 -6.59
C ARG A 33 6.09 5.42 -5.94
N LEU A 34 5.23 5.72 -4.98
CA LEU A 34 4.24 4.78 -4.48
C LEU A 34 3.07 4.76 -5.46
N LEU A 35 2.73 3.58 -5.96
CA LEU A 35 1.61 3.38 -6.87
C LEU A 35 0.55 2.55 -6.16
N VAL A 36 -0.66 3.08 -6.08
CA VAL A 36 -1.81 2.44 -5.42
C VAL A 36 -2.84 2.11 -6.48
N THR A 37 -2.96 0.83 -6.82
CA THR A 37 -3.74 0.35 -7.97
C THR A 37 -5.03 -0.31 -7.50
N ARG A 38 -6.19 0.14 -8.01
CA ARG A 38 -7.47 -0.50 -7.67
C ARG A 38 -7.53 -1.90 -8.29
N ARG A 39 -7.80 -2.92 -7.48
CA ARG A 39 -7.73 -4.32 -7.93
C ARG A 39 -8.79 -4.66 -8.97
N ALA A 40 -10.01 -4.16 -8.80
CA ALA A 40 -11.10 -4.41 -9.73
C ALA A 40 -10.95 -3.65 -11.06
N ARG A 41 -10.13 -2.60 -11.09
CA ARG A 41 -9.97 -1.66 -12.21
C ARG A 41 -8.54 -1.11 -12.25
N ALA A 42 -7.64 -1.90 -12.82
CA ALA A 42 -6.19 -1.65 -12.75
C ALA A 42 -5.72 -0.39 -13.49
N GLU A 43 -6.58 0.23 -14.31
CA GLU A 43 -6.38 1.55 -14.92
C GLU A 43 -6.57 2.69 -13.91
N GLN A 44 -7.31 2.47 -12.82
CA GLN A 44 -7.47 3.43 -11.74
C GLN A 44 -6.30 3.30 -10.76
N ARG A 45 -5.40 4.30 -10.83
CA ARG A 45 -4.17 4.33 -10.06
C ARG A 45 -4.01 5.70 -9.41
N LEU A 46 -3.52 5.68 -8.18
CA LEU A 46 -3.06 6.88 -7.48
C LEU A 46 -1.54 6.80 -7.35
N ASP A 47 -0.87 7.94 -7.50
CA ASP A 47 0.58 7.97 -7.48
C ASP A 47 1.13 9.06 -6.55
N TYR A 48 2.01 8.64 -5.64
CA TYR A 48 2.60 9.52 -4.63
C TYR A 48 4.11 9.47 -4.72
N ARG A 49 4.78 10.57 -4.34
CA ARG A 49 6.23 10.59 -4.28
C ARG A 49 6.72 9.59 -3.22
N ALA A 50 7.74 8.80 -3.53
CA ALA A 50 8.52 8.08 -2.54
C ALA A 50 9.87 8.78 -2.35
N ARG A 51 10.21 9.10 -1.12
CA ARG A 51 11.57 9.55 -0.77
C ARG A 51 12.43 8.31 -0.62
N VAL A 52 13.58 8.29 -1.28
CA VAL A 52 14.50 7.15 -1.26
C VAL A 52 15.88 7.62 -0.86
N GLU A 53 16.45 6.96 0.15
CA GLU A 53 17.79 7.21 0.70
C GLU A 53 18.51 5.86 0.82
N GLY A 54 19.51 5.63 -0.03
CA GLY A 54 20.08 4.28 -0.20
C GLY A 54 19.00 3.34 -0.74
N ASP A 55 18.75 2.23 -0.05
CA ASP A 55 17.67 1.29 -0.37
C ASP A 55 16.37 1.57 0.38
N ARG A 56 16.39 2.45 1.39
CA ARG A 56 15.23 2.77 2.22
C ARG A 56 14.30 3.71 1.48
N PHE A 57 13.01 3.39 1.47
CA PHE A 57 11.99 4.30 0.98
C PHE A 57 10.99 4.69 2.06
N GLU A 58 10.39 5.86 1.84
CA GLU A 58 9.30 6.39 2.64
C GLU A 58 8.28 7.08 1.74
N SER A 59 7.00 6.77 1.93
CA SER A 59 5.92 7.42 1.21
C SER A 59 4.67 7.50 2.09
N GLU A 60 3.77 8.39 1.73
CA GLU A 60 2.54 8.64 2.46
C GLU A 60 1.41 8.83 1.45
N LEU A 61 0.24 8.26 1.75
CA LEU A 61 -0.97 8.47 0.97
C LEU A 61 -2.12 9.00 1.85
N PRO A 62 -2.89 10.00 1.40
CA PRO A 62 -4.13 10.40 2.05
C PRO A 62 -5.20 9.33 1.84
N ILE A 63 -5.94 8.95 2.89
CA ILE A 63 -7.01 7.94 2.74
C ILE A 63 -8.23 8.48 1.98
N ALA A 64 -8.42 9.81 1.95
CA ALA A 64 -9.53 10.44 1.25
C ALA A 64 -9.49 10.21 -0.27
N ASP A 65 -8.29 10.07 -0.84
CA ASP A 65 -8.09 9.82 -2.27
C ASP A 65 -8.61 8.44 -2.70
N LEU A 66 -8.80 7.51 -1.76
CA LEU A 66 -9.33 6.18 -2.01
C LEU A 66 -10.86 6.15 -2.12
N ALA A 67 -11.53 7.29 -1.90
CA ALA A 67 -12.97 7.42 -2.09
C ALA A 67 -13.30 7.40 -3.60
N VAL A 68 -13.92 6.33 -4.05
CA VAL A 68 -14.35 6.15 -5.45
C VAL A 68 -15.87 6.28 -5.56
N PRO A 69 -16.40 7.18 -6.42
CA PRO A 69 -17.86 7.38 -6.57
C PRO A 69 -18.63 6.14 -7.03
N ASP A 70 -17.97 5.25 -7.77
CA ASP A 70 -18.51 3.98 -8.27
C ASP A 70 -18.03 2.77 -7.47
N GLY A 71 -17.57 2.99 -6.23
CA GLY A 71 -17.09 1.95 -5.33
C GLY A 71 -18.18 0.94 -5.01
N ALA A 72 -17.89 -0.35 -5.18
CA ALA A 72 -18.67 -1.41 -4.55
C ALA A 72 -18.56 -1.31 -3.02
N GLY A 73 -19.39 -2.03 -2.28
CA GLY A 73 -19.38 -1.99 -0.81
C GLY A 73 -18.04 -2.35 -0.16
N VAL A 74 -17.19 -3.13 -0.86
CA VAL A 74 -15.80 -3.39 -0.48
C VAL A 74 -14.91 -3.30 -1.71
N GLU A 75 -13.83 -2.52 -1.61
CA GLU A 75 -12.83 -2.30 -2.64
C GLU A 75 -11.44 -2.64 -2.10
N GLU A 76 -10.56 -3.08 -2.98
CA GLU A 76 -9.18 -3.44 -2.61
C GLU A 76 -8.19 -2.70 -3.49
N TRP A 77 -7.15 -2.16 -2.85
CA TRP A 77 -6.07 -1.43 -3.51
C TRP A 77 -4.73 -2.10 -3.25
N ASP A 78 -3.97 -2.29 -4.31
CA ASP A 78 -2.68 -2.95 -4.28
C ASP A 78 -1.55 -1.92 -4.28
N ILE A 79 -0.69 -2.01 -3.27
CA ILE A 79 0.49 -1.16 -3.09
C ILE A 79 1.67 -1.66 -3.94
N HIS A 80 2.25 -0.76 -4.72
CA HIS A 80 3.47 -0.98 -5.47
C HIS A 80 4.44 0.18 -5.28
N LEU A 81 5.71 -0.07 -5.56
CA LEU A 81 6.72 0.98 -5.75
C LEU A 81 7.17 0.95 -7.21
N THR A 82 7.29 2.10 -7.86
CA THR A 82 7.68 2.18 -9.28
C THR A 82 8.68 3.29 -9.54
N ASP A 83 9.62 3.04 -10.43
CA ASP A 83 10.54 4.03 -11.00
C ASP A 83 10.18 4.39 -12.46
N GLY A 84 9.00 3.95 -12.92
CA GLY A 84 8.53 4.09 -14.30
C GLY A 84 9.00 2.97 -15.24
N ALA A 85 10.08 2.26 -14.91
CA ALA A 85 10.59 1.13 -15.69
C ALA A 85 10.24 -0.23 -15.06
N ALA A 86 10.02 -0.28 -13.74
CA ALA A 86 9.55 -1.46 -13.04
C ALA A 86 8.48 -1.12 -12.01
N GLU A 87 7.53 -2.04 -11.82
CA GLU A 87 6.50 -1.98 -10.80
C GLU A 87 6.73 -3.10 -9.79
N LEU A 88 7.10 -2.75 -8.56
CA LEU A 88 7.45 -3.68 -7.49
C LEU A 88 6.27 -3.84 -6.54
N ARG A 89 5.64 -5.02 -6.52
CA ARG A 89 4.58 -5.32 -5.53
C ARG A 89 5.14 -5.22 -4.12
N ALA A 90 4.57 -4.33 -3.31
CA ALA A 90 5.01 -4.14 -1.93
C ALA A 90 4.46 -5.25 -1.03
N GLY A 91 5.32 -5.82 -0.20
CA GLY A 91 4.98 -6.90 0.73
C GLY A 91 5.96 -7.00 1.87
N ARG A 92 5.84 -8.04 2.70
CA ARG A 92 6.82 -8.33 3.74
C ARG A 92 7.09 -9.82 3.76
N ARG A 93 8.21 -10.26 3.21
CA ARG A 93 8.54 -11.67 2.96
C ARG A 93 9.93 -12.10 3.46
N LEU A 94 10.79 -11.16 3.86
CA LEU A 94 12.18 -11.44 4.24
C LEU A 94 12.40 -11.50 5.76
N ASP A 95 11.34 -11.46 6.55
CA ASP A 95 11.37 -11.51 8.00
C ASP A 95 11.13 -12.92 8.58
N ASP A 96 11.11 -13.94 7.72
CA ASP A 96 10.80 -15.34 8.05
C ASP A 96 9.42 -15.58 8.71
N ILE A 97 8.51 -14.60 8.61
CA ILE A 97 7.14 -14.72 9.12
C ILE A 97 6.18 -14.98 7.95
N CYS A 98 5.51 -16.12 7.93
CA CYS A 98 4.51 -16.45 6.91
C CYS A 98 3.09 -16.27 7.43
N GLY A 99 2.14 -16.01 6.52
CA GLY A 99 0.71 -16.02 6.86
C GLY A 99 0.27 -14.78 7.65
N LYS A 100 0.87 -13.62 7.36
CA LYS A 100 0.65 -12.36 8.08
C LYS A 100 -0.81 -11.93 8.08
N LYS A 101 -1.59 -12.31 7.07
CA LYS A 101 -3.04 -12.07 7.00
C LYS A 101 -3.78 -12.50 8.27
N LYS A 102 -3.32 -13.55 8.96
CA LYS A 102 -3.97 -14.11 10.16
C LYS A 102 -3.51 -13.48 11.47
N ILE A 103 -2.35 -12.83 11.50
CA ILE A 103 -1.68 -12.40 12.73
C ILE A 103 -1.42 -10.89 12.80
N MET A 104 -1.42 -10.18 11.66
CA MET A 104 -1.21 -8.74 11.61
C MET A 104 -2.53 -8.00 11.41
N VAL A 105 -2.90 -7.21 12.40
CA VAL A 105 -4.08 -6.35 12.38
C VAL A 105 -3.61 -4.91 12.47
N PHE A 106 -3.94 -4.13 11.44
CA PHE A 106 -3.73 -2.69 11.42
C PHE A 106 -5.00 -1.97 11.87
N PRO A 107 -4.89 -0.83 12.59
CA PRO A 107 -6.06 -0.04 12.93
C PRO A 107 -6.72 0.48 11.65
N ARG A 108 -8.05 0.48 11.68
CA ARG A 108 -8.88 1.08 10.63
C ARG A 108 -8.88 2.60 10.82
N GLN A 109 -8.87 3.33 9.71
CA GLN A 109 -9.14 4.76 9.67
C GLN A 109 -10.49 5.02 9.01
N LEU A 110 -11.14 6.10 9.42
CA LEU A 110 -12.45 6.49 8.95
C LEU A 110 -12.39 7.93 8.43
N THR A 111 -13.08 8.18 7.32
CA THR A 111 -13.57 9.51 6.94
C THR A 111 -15.10 9.49 7.07
N GLN A 112 -15.78 10.55 6.63
CA GLN A 112 -17.24 10.62 6.64
C GLN A 112 -17.89 9.44 5.89
N ASP A 113 -17.33 9.05 4.74
CA ASP A 113 -17.97 8.10 3.82
C ASP A 113 -17.13 6.84 3.56
N LEU A 114 -15.91 6.77 4.12
CA LEU A 114 -14.93 5.74 3.80
C LEU A 114 -14.28 5.14 5.04
N SER A 115 -14.20 3.82 5.09
CA SER A 115 -13.36 3.07 6.02
C SER A 115 -12.18 2.47 5.26
N VAL A 116 -10.95 2.76 5.70
CA VAL A 116 -9.73 2.21 5.11
C VAL A 116 -8.93 1.41 6.13
N ARG A 117 -8.50 0.20 5.76
CA ARG A 117 -7.65 -0.64 6.60
C ARG A 117 -6.53 -1.31 5.77
N PRO A 118 -5.26 -1.15 6.15
CA PRO A 118 -4.19 -1.97 5.60
C PRO A 118 -4.35 -3.44 6.00
N TYR A 119 -3.95 -4.34 5.13
CA TYR A 119 -3.88 -5.76 5.44
C TYR A 119 -2.82 -6.46 4.57
N TYR A 120 -2.26 -7.55 5.08
CA TYR A 120 -1.45 -8.45 4.27
C TYR A 120 -2.32 -9.49 3.57
N THR A 121 -2.09 -9.68 2.28
CA THR A 121 -2.71 -10.74 1.47
C THR A 121 -2.17 -12.13 1.85
N VAL A 122 -2.73 -13.19 1.26
CA VAL A 122 -2.23 -14.57 1.47
C VAL A 122 -0.81 -14.79 0.95
N LYS A 123 -0.32 -13.91 0.06
CA LYS A 123 1.06 -13.91 -0.46
C LYS A 123 1.96 -12.93 0.29
N ASP A 124 1.51 -12.46 1.46
CA ASP A 124 2.18 -11.46 2.29
C ASP A 124 2.52 -10.15 1.55
N ASN A 125 1.74 -9.79 0.53
CA ASN A 125 1.72 -8.45 -0.07
C ASN A 125 0.85 -7.51 0.75
N LEU A 126 1.25 -6.24 0.85
CA LEU A 126 0.44 -5.21 1.49
C LEU A 126 -0.64 -4.70 0.52
N SER A 127 -1.87 -4.63 1.00
CA SER A 127 -3.01 -4.03 0.30
C SER A 127 -3.83 -3.19 1.27
N LEU A 128 -4.73 -2.38 0.71
CA LEU A 128 -5.73 -1.64 1.47
C LEU A 128 -7.10 -2.22 1.15
N GLU A 129 -7.91 -2.43 2.19
CA GLU A 129 -9.34 -2.68 2.06
C GLU A 129 -10.06 -1.35 2.33
N CYS A 130 -10.91 -0.95 1.40
CA CYS A 130 -11.75 0.23 1.46
C CYS A 130 -13.21 -0.21 1.52
N ARG A 131 -14.01 0.42 2.37
CA ARG A 131 -15.45 0.19 2.45
C ARG A 131 -16.18 1.53 2.41
N THR A 132 -17.09 1.67 1.46
CA THR A 132 -17.95 2.83 1.29
C THR A 132 -19.20 2.64 2.16
N GLY A 133 -19.44 3.54 3.10
CA GLY A 133 -20.55 3.46 4.06
C GLY A 133 -20.39 2.36 5.13
N ALA A 134 -20.94 2.48 6.33
CA ALA A 134 -21.94 3.42 6.78
C ALA A 134 -21.39 4.30 7.91
N ALA A 135 -21.54 5.63 7.78
CA ALA A 135 -21.95 6.40 8.94
C ALA A 135 -23.32 5.81 9.35
N SER A 136 -23.32 5.03 10.42
CA SER A 136 -24.53 4.64 11.17
C SER A 136 -24.45 5.30 12.53
#